data_AF-A0A803N061-F1
#
_entry.id   AF-A0A803N061-F1
#
_cell.length_a   1.000
_cell.length_b   1.000
_cell.length_c   1.000
_cell.angle_alpha   90.00
_cell.angle_beta   90.00
_cell.angle_gamma   90.00
#
_symmetry.space_group_name_H-M   'P 1'
#
loop_
_entity.id
_entity.type
_entity.pdbx_description
1 polymer ?
#
loop_
_entity_poly.entity_id
_entity_poly.type
_entity_poly.pdbx_seq_one_letter_code
_entity_poly.pdbx_strand_id
1 'polypeptide(L)'
;MSTYRLDETPEIFLSGVVKEGSYIFRLNIIEPHTHLCDIDLWKDRLIVYGTEIDDSNREKLHQSLILRQDVGKLCVNCNGACYIFLIDKFVYYRPIQNVIFDWSLFGVKVPNSVQQQKETELEKISSLLCSAKDEAKANKDGWEAAKIEIEKLKKDLSKCGKQKKDEKIEQEEVKNQLLSSKKDNKCLGLELQIMVQRQVSSTVFELLKTSKIMDRVAALEERGEVRKVEDRVSLIEKELDSTRTDQESTKKSVEELDSLISSCKKENEVIFAKLEKMKNQSSSENKMTCEKVHDHFSLIMNELQNIKYLMSFTPEMELED
;
A
#
# COMPACT_ATOMS: atom_id res chain seq x y z
N MET A 1 -72.78 40.66 -76.31
CA MET A 1 -71.62 39.79 -76.57
C MET A 1 -71.88 38.50 -75.79
N SER A 2 -72.36 37.48 -76.49
CA SER A 2 -72.61 36.17 -75.87
C SER A 2 -71.30 35.40 -75.76
N THR A 3 -71.19 34.48 -74.81
CA THR A 3 -70.01 33.61 -74.64
C THR A 3 -70.46 32.17 -74.77
N TYR A 4 -69.79 31.41 -75.64
CA TYR A 4 -70.07 30.02 -75.92
C TYR A 4 -68.88 29.17 -75.51
N ARG A 5 -69.11 28.20 -74.62
CA ARG A 5 -68.09 27.31 -74.06
C ARG A 5 -68.32 25.91 -74.59
N LEU A 6 -67.53 25.47 -75.57
CA LEU A 6 -67.74 24.16 -76.18
C LEU A 6 -67.42 23.01 -75.20
N ASP A 7 -66.52 23.24 -74.24
CA ASP A 7 -66.12 22.25 -73.23
C ASP A 7 -67.22 21.95 -72.20
N GLU A 8 -68.20 22.84 -72.04
CA GLU A 8 -69.38 22.62 -71.19
C GLU A 8 -70.45 21.77 -71.90
N THR A 9 -70.38 21.65 -73.23
CA THR A 9 -71.38 20.97 -74.08
C THR A 9 -70.69 20.13 -75.16
N PRO A 10 -70.03 19.00 -74.79
CA PRO A 10 -69.22 18.20 -75.71
C PRO A 10 -70.00 17.56 -76.87
N GLU A 11 -71.32 17.48 -76.77
CA GLU A 11 -72.24 17.00 -77.80
C GLU A 11 -72.56 18.05 -78.88
N ILE A 12 -72.23 19.31 -78.64
CA ILE A 12 -72.46 20.41 -79.59
C ILE A 12 -71.28 20.52 -80.56
N PHE A 13 -71.62 20.62 -81.84
CA PHE A 13 -70.67 20.77 -82.93
C PHE A 13 -70.75 22.16 -83.56
N LEU A 14 -69.58 22.76 -83.72
CA LEU A 14 -69.35 24.01 -84.42
C LEU A 14 -69.12 23.74 -85.92
N SER A 15 -69.80 24.47 -86.79
CA SER A 15 -69.59 24.41 -88.25
C SER A 15 -69.52 25.80 -88.86
N GLY A 16 -68.66 26.02 -89.85
CA GLY A 16 -68.60 27.27 -90.61
C GLY A 16 -69.73 27.36 -91.65
N VAL A 17 -70.33 28.55 -91.81
CA VAL A 17 -71.38 28.84 -92.79
C VAL A 17 -71.15 30.25 -93.37
N VAL A 18 -71.33 30.39 -94.69
CA VAL A 18 -71.32 31.71 -95.35
C VAL A 18 -72.76 32.14 -95.59
N LYS A 19 -73.18 33.25 -95.00
CA LYS A 19 -74.53 33.82 -95.18
C LYS A 19 -74.39 35.28 -95.60
N GLU A 20 -74.94 35.64 -96.77
CA GLU A 20 -74.94 37.02 -97.28
C GLU A 20 -73.53 37.66 -97.34
N GLY A 21 -72.51 36.87 -97.68
CA GLY A 21 -71.11 37.31 -97.75
C GLY A 21 -70.41 37.45 -96.38
N SER A 22 -71.09 37.16 -95.28
CA SER A 22 -70.52 37.16 -93.92
C SER A 22 -70.23 35.74 -93.44
N TYR A 23 -69.12 35.59 -92.72
CA TYR A 23 -68.70 34.36 -92.07
C TYR A 23 -69.38 34.21 -90.72
N ILE A 24 -70.28 33.24 -90.61
CA ILE A 24 -70.97 32.91 -89.36
C ILE A 24 -70.66 31.47 -88.97
N PHE A 25 -70.69 31.19 -87.68
CA PHE A 25 -70.52 29.84 -87.18
C PHE A 25 -71.85 29.33 -86.67
N ARG A 26 -72.10 28.03 -86.79
CA ARG A 26 -73.34 27.42 -86.33
C ARG A 26 -73.07 26.37 -85.29
N LEU A 27 -73.80 26.43 -84.19
CA LEU A 27 -73.87 25.34 -83.22
C LEU A 27 -74.98 24.38 -83.64
N ASN A 28 -74.61 23.11 -83.76
CA ASN A 28 -75.50 22.03 -84.17
C ASN A 28 -75.36 20.85 -83.22
N ILE A 29 -76.47 20.18 -82.93
CA ILE A 29 -76.46 18.82 -82.39
C ILE A 29 -76.57 17.88 -83.59
N ILE A 30 -75.62 16.96 -83.74
CA ILE A 30 -75.59 16.09 -84.93
C ILE A 30 -76.77 15.13 -84.94
N GLU A 31 -77.20 14.57 -83.83
CA GLU A 31 -78.41 13.73 -83.78
C GLU A 31 -79.36 14.31 -82.71
N PRO A 32 -80.52 14.91 -83.08
CA PRO A 32 -81.28 14.75 -84.34
C PRO A 32 -81.14 15.92 -85.35
N HIS A 33 -79.92 16.33 -85.72
CA HIS A 33 -79.65 17.44 -86.65
C HIS A 33 -80.29 18.78 -86.26
N THR A 34 -80.28 19.10 -84.97
CA THR A 34 -80.88 20.34 -84.47
C THR A 34 -79.90 21.49 -84.57
N HIS A 35 -80.29 22.53 -85.31
CA HIS A 35 -79.62 23.82 -85.27
C HIS A 35 -80.00 24.53 -83.97
N LEU A 36 -79.00 24.89 -83.17
CA LEU A 36 -79.22 25.60 -81.90
C LEU A 36 -79.23 27.12 -82.10
N CYS A 37 -78.09 27.67 -82.54
CA CYS A 37 -77.96 29.10 -82.83
C CYS A 37 -76.80 29.37 -83.80
N ASP A 38 -76.85 30.54 -84.43
CA ASP A 38 -75.75 31.10 -85.21
C ASP A 38 -74.92 32.00 -84.27
N ILE A 39 -73.60 31.89 -84.37
CA ILE A 39 -72.59 32.64 -83.62
C ILE A 39 -71.88 33.58 -84.59
N ASP A 40 -71.86 34.86 -84.25
CA ASP A 40 -71.03 35.85 -84.92
C ASP A 40 -69.74 36.02 -84.11
N LEU A 41 -68.64 35.35 -84.49
CA LEU A 41 -67.38 35.44 -83.75
C LEU A 41 -66.77 36.85 -83.76
N TRP A 42 -67.31 37.82 -84.50
CA TRP A 42 -66.90 39.23 -84.36
C TRP A 42 -67.61 39.92 -83.19
N LYS A 43 -68.73 39.37 -82.72
CA LYS A 43 -69.57 39.93 -81.66
C LYS A 43 -69.74 39.02 -80.45
N ASP A 44 -69.32 37.77 -80.55
CA ASP A 44 -69.45 36.73 -79.55
C ASP A 44 -68.10 36.06 -79.28
N ARG A 45 -67.95 35.49 -78.08
CA ARG A 45 -66.73 34.79 -77.66
C ARG A 45 -66.92 33.28 -77.76
N LEU A 46 -65.92 32.59 -78.30
CA LEU A 46 -65.84 31.14 -78.32
C LEU A 46 -64.69 30.70 -77.41
N ILE A 47 -65.02 29.88 -76.41
CA ILE A 47 -64.06 29.31 -75.46
C ILE A 47 -64.04 27.79 -75.66
N VAL A 48 -62.83 27.23 -75.74
CA VAL A 48 -62.59 25.79 -75.80
C VAL A 48 -61.56 25.46 -74.73
N TYR A 49 -61.90 24.56 -73.80
CA TYR A 49 -61.06 24.21 -72.64
C TYR A 49 -60.49 25.43 -71.91
N GLY A 50 -61.34 26.40 -71.61
CA GLY A 50 -60.95 27.64 -70.93
C GLY A 50 -60.10 28.62 -71.74
N THR A 51 -59.79 28.33 -73.01
CA THR A 51 -59.05 29.23 -73.90
C THR A 51 -60.01 29.93 -74.86
N GLU A 52 -60.02 31.27 -74.88
CA GLU A 52 -60.78 32.07 -75.85
C GLU A 52 -60.08 32.07 -77.22
N ILE A 53 -60.83 31.81 -78.29
CA ILE A 53 -60.33 31.91 -79.67
C ILE A 53 -60.19 33.39 -80.04
N ASP A 54 -58.95 33.86 -80.09
CA ASP A 54 -58.62 35.24 -80.40
C ASP A 54 -58.92 35.63 -81.86
N ASP A 55 -58.94 36.94 -82.13
CA ASP A 55 -59.22 37.50 -83.46
C ASP A 55 -58.31 36.93 -84.55
N SER A 56 -57.03 36.67 -84.21
CA SER A 56 -56.03 36.16 -85.14
C SER A 56 -56.29 34.73 -85.59
N ASN A 57 -56.93 33.93 -84.73
CA ASN A 57 -57.26 32.53 -85.00
C ASN A 57 -58.67 32.33 -85.56
N ARG A 58 -59.56 33.34 -85.49
CA ARG A 58 -60.95 33.24 -86.00
C ARG A 58 -61.03 32.96 -87.49
N GLU A 59 -60.26 33.70 -88.30
CA GLU A 59 -60.25 33.50 -89.75
C GLU A 59 -59.68 32.12 -90.10
N LYS A 60 -58.59 31.72 -89.44
CA LYS A 60 -57.98 30.40 -89.59
C LYS A 60 -58.96 29.28 -89.21
N LEU A 61 -59.70 29.44 -88.11
CA LEU A 61 -60.71 28.50 -87.66
C LEU A 61 -61.83 28.40 -88.70
N HIS A 62 -62.32 29.54 -89.18
CA HIS A 62 -63.35 29.59 -90.21
C HIS A 62 -62.93 28.82 -91.47
N GLN A 63 -61.74 29.12 -91.99
CA GLN A 63 -61.17 28.45 -93.17
C GLN A 63 -61.00 26.94 -92.94
N SER A 64 -60.71 26.52 -91.71
CA SER A 64 -60.54 25.10 -91.36
C SER A 64 -61.87 24.33 -91.28
N LEU A 65 -63.00 25.01 -91.10
CA LEU A 65 -64.34 24.38 -91.00
C LEU A 65 -65.10 24.33 -92.33
N ILE A 66 -64.61 25.00 -93.37
CA ILE A 66 -65.21 24.99 -94.71
C ILE A 66 -64.35 24.13 -95.63
N LEU A 67 -64.95 23.07 -96.21
CA LEU A 67 -64.24 22.23 -97.18
C LEU A 67 -64.22 22.89 -98.56
N ARG A 68 -65.39 23.27 -99.09
CA ARG A 68 -65.64 24.21 -100.21
C ARG A 68 -67.08 24.71 -100.12
N GLN A 69 -67.36 25.95 -100.55
CA GLN A 69 -68.67 26.63 -100.39
C GLN A 69 -69.88 25.79 -100.85
N ASP A 70 -69.72 24.95 -101.89
CA ASP A 70 -70.80 24.14 -102.46
C ASP A 70 -70.64 22.63 -102.27
N VAL A 71 -69.58 22.16 -101.60
CA VAL A 71 -69.25 20.72 -101.53
C VAL A 71 -69.57 20.15 -100.16
N GLY A 72 -69.28 20.89 -99.09
CA GLY A 72 -69.55 20.41 -97.75
C GLY A 72 -68.95 21.25 -96.63
N LYS A 73 -69.37 20.96 -95.41
CA LYS A 73 -68.91 21.60 -94.17
C LYS A 73 -68.37 20.58 -93.18
N LEU A 74 -67.36 21.00 -92.41
CA LEU A 74 -66.82 20.24 -91.29
C LEU A 74 -67.50 20.74 -90.00
N CYS A 75 -67.98 19.78 -89.21
CA CYS A 75 -68.53 19.99 -87.88
C CYS A 75 -67.54 19.44 -86.84
N VAL A 76 -67.14 20.25 -85.88
CA VAL A 76 -66.16 19.89 -84.84
C VAL A 76 -66.71 20.17 -83.44
N ASN A 77 -66.47 19.30 -82.47
CA ASN A 77 -66.80 19.57 -81.06
C ASN A 77 -65.53 19.87 -80.24
N CYS A 78 -65.68 20.18 -78.94
CA CYS A 78 -64.54 20.49 -78.06
C CYS A 78 -63.49 19.37 -77.98
N ASN A 79 -63.91 18.11 -78.12
CA ASN A 79 -63.01 16.95 -78.08
C ASN A 79 -62.25 16.73 -79.41
N GLY A 80 -62.50 17.59 -80.41
CA GLY A 80 -61.92 17.49 -81.74
C GLY A 80 -62.57 16.41 -82.61
N ALA A 81 -63.73 15.86 -82.23
CA ALA A 81 -64.45 14.91 -83.08
C ALA A 81 -64.98 15.61 -84.33
N CYS A 82 -64.75 15.00 -85.49
CA CYS A 82 -65.06 15.56 -86.80
C CYS A 82 -66.19 14.83 -87.52
N TYR A 83 -67.13 15.61 -88.07
CA TYR A 83 -68.14 15.12 -89.01
C TYR A 83 -68.13 15.96 -90.28
N ILE A 84 -68.10 15.31 -91.44
CA ILE A 84 -68.21 15.98 -92.74
C ILE A 84 -69.64 15.85 -93.26
N PHE A 85 -70.21 16.98 -93.69
CA PHE A 85 -71.51 17.05 -94.33
C PHE A 85 -71.32 17.44 -95.79
N LEU A 86 -71.64 16.56 -96.75
CA LEU A 86 -71.60 16.86 -98.19
C LEU A 86 -72.98 17.35 -98.66
N ILE A 87 -73.02 18.41 -99.48
CA ILE A 87 -74.27 19.14 -99.83
C ILE A 87 -75.00 18.52 -101.05
N ASP A 88 -74.37 17.63 -101.84
CA ASP A 88 -74.98 17.11 -103.08
C ASP A 88 -75.89 15.89 -102.86
N LYS A 89 -77.20 16.17 -102.77
CA LYS A 89 -78.41 15.33 -102.92
C LYS A 89 -78.53 13.93 -102.28
N PHE A 90 -77.51 13.38 -101.64
CA PHE A 90 -77.61 12.19 -100.79
C PHE A 90 -76.83 12.43 -99.50
N VAL A 91 -77.56 12.61 -98.40
CA VAL A 91 -76.96 12.96 -97.10
C VAL A 91 -76.23 11.72 -96.54
N TYR A 92 -74.91 11.72 -96.60
CA TYR A 92 -74.09 10.73 -95.89
C TYR A 92 -73.57 11.35 -94.60
N TYR A 93 -74.14 10.94 -93.46
CA TYR A 93 -73.54 11.14 -92.15
C TYR A 93 -72.55 10.00 -91.93
N ARG A 94 -71.25 10.26 -92.16
CA ARG A 94 -70.24 9.37 -91.59
C ARG A 94 -69.38 10.17 -90.61
N PRO A 95 -69.38 9.83 -89.31
CA PRO A 95 -68.27 10.26 -88.46
C PRO A 95 -66.99 9.82 -89.14
N ILE A 96 -66.05 10.75 -89.31
CA ILE A 96 -64.73 10.34 -89.75
C ILE A 96 -64.03 9.80 -88.52
N GLN A 97 -64.23 8.52 -88.29
CA GLN A 97 -63.44 7.78 -87.33
C GLN A 97 -61.96 7.97 -87.73
N ASN A 98 -61.13 8.39 -86.77
CA ASN A 98 -59.69 8.65 -86.90
C ASN A 98 -59.25 10.02 -87.44
N VAL A 99 -60.16 10.99 -87.64
CA VAL A 99 -59.75 12.40 -87.83
C VAL A 99 -60.11 13.19 -86.58
N ILE A 100 -59.08 13.71 -85.91
CA ILE A 100 -59.21 14.58 -84.74
C ILE A 100 -58.85 16.00 -85.19
N PHE A 101 -59.78 16.93 -84.97
CA PHE A 101 -59.52 18.36 -85.08
C PHE A 101 -58.60 18.79 -83.95
N ASP A 102 -57.39 19.21 -84.30
CA ASP A 102 -56.41 19.66 -83.33
C ASP A 102 -56.64 21.12 -82.93
N TRP A 103 -57.29 21.31 -81.77
CA TRP A 103 -57.54 22.63 -81.21
C TRP A 103 -56.26 23.41 -80.85
N SER A 104 -55.12 22.74 -80.68
CA SER A 104 -53.84 23.41 -80.34
C SER A 104 -53.33 24.34 -81.44
N LEU A 105 -53.73 24.09 -82.70
CA LEU A 105 -53.45 24.95 -83.84
C LEU A 105 -54.11 26.33 -83.74
N PHE A 106 -55.02 26.51 -82.78
CA PHE A 106 -55.75 27.75 -82.50
C PHE A 106 -55.45 28.28 -81.09
N GLY A 107 -54.33 27.86 -80.48
CA GLY A 107 -53.86 28.33 -79.17
C GLY A 107 -54.52 27.63 -77.97
N VAL A 108 -55.46 26.71 -78.19
CA VAL A 108 -56.16 25.99 -77.13
C VAL A 108 -55.22 24.99 -76.43
N LYS A 109 -55.10 25.10 -75.12
CA LYS A 109 -54.37 24.13 -74.29
C LYS A 109 -55.30 22.98 -73.93
N VAL A 110 -55.16 21.85 -74.63
CA VAL A 110 -55.97 20.65 -74.36
C VAL A 110 -55.50 19.98 -73.05
N PRO A 111 -56.37 19.83 -72.04
CA PRO A 111 -56.04 19.10 -70.80
C PRO A 111 -55.64 17.65 -71.12
N ASN A 112 -54.60 17.13 -70.46
CA ASN A 112 -53.98 15.80 -70.71
C ASN A 112 -53.13 15.66 -71.99
N SER A 113 -52.57 16.76 -72.52
CA SER A 113 -51.51 16.60 -73.52
C SER A 113 -50.27 15.93 -72.90
N VAL A 114 -49.75 14.88 -73.56
CA VAL A 114 -48.54 14.14 -73.17
C VAL A 114 -47.33 15.07 -72.96
N GLN A 115 -47.37 16.27 -73.54
CA GLN A 115 -46.33 17.30 -73.44
C GLN A 115 -46.22 17.89 -72.01
N GLN A 116 -47.34 18.25 -71.38
CA GLN A 116 -47.32 18.87 -70.04
C GLN A 116 -46.84 17.91 -68.95
N GLN A 117 -47.19 16.63 -69.06
CA GLN A 117 -46.72 15.61 -68.12
C GLN A 117 -45.19 15.48 -68.19
N LYS A 118 -44.61 15.47 -69.40
CA LYS A 118 -43.16 15.41 -69.62
C LYS A 118 -42.43 16.62 -69.03
N GLU A 119 -42.98 17.82 -69.15
CA GLU A 119 -42.36 19.04 -68.59
C GLU A 119 -42.30 18.99 -67.06
N THR A 120 -43.39 18.60 -66.39
CA THR A 120 -43.41 18.48 -64.92
C THR A 120 -42.51 17.36 -64.39
N GLU A 121 -42.38 16.25 -65.12
CA GLU A 121 -41.43 15.19 -64.78
C GLU A 121 -39.98 15.64 -64.96
N LEU A 122 -39.69 16.43 -65.99
CA LEU A 122 -38.37 16.97 -66.25
C LEU A 122 -37.93 17.98 -65.18
N GLU A 123 -38.82 18.85 -64.72
CA GLU A 123 -38.54 19.75 -63.59
C GLU A 123 -38.26 18.97 -62.28
N LYS A 124 -39.04 17.93 -62.00
CA LYS A 124 -38.80 17.06 -60.83
C LYS A 124 -37.44 16.36 -60.93
N ILE A 125 -37.10 15.79 -62.09
CA ILE A 125 -35.80 15.15 -62.31
C ILE A 125 -34.67 16.17 -62.14
N SER A 126 -34.81 17.38 -62.67
CA SER A 126 -33.83 18.45 -62.53
C SER A 126 -33.59 18.82 -61.05
N SER A 127 -34.66 18.97 -60.27
CA SER A 127 -34.57 19.26 -58.83
C SER A 127 -33.86 18.14 -58.05
N LEU A 128 -34.19 16.88 -58.34
CA LEU A 128 -33.57 15.70 -57.73
C LEU A 128 -32.09 15.61 -58.08
N LEU A 129 -31.72 15.93 -59.32
CA LEU A 129 -30.34 15.92 -59.79
C LEU A 129 -29.50 17.02 -59.13
N CYS A 130 -30.07 18.21 -58.91
CA CYS A 130 -29.42 19.26 -58.12
C CYS A 130 -29.19 18.82 -56.67
N SER A 131 -30.21 18.27 -56.01
CA SER A 131 -30.07 17.78 -54.63
C SER A 131 -29.02 16.67 -54.52
N ALA A 132 -29.02 15.69 -55.43
CA ALA A 132 -28.05 14.61 -55.45
C ALA A 132 -26.62 15.11 -55.68
N LYS A 133 -26.45 16.16 -56.49
CA LYS A 133 -25.13 16.78 -56.73
C LYS A 133 -24.59 17.48 -55.48
N ASP A 134 -25.45 18.19 -54.75
CA ASP A 134 -25.07 18.85 -53.51
C ASP A 134 -24.73 17.83 -52.41
N GLU A 135 -25.50 16.75 -52.29
CA GLU A 135 -25.22 15.65 -51.36
C GLU A 135 -23.91 14.93 -51.71
N ALA A 136 -23.67 14.63 -52.99
CA ALA A 136 -22.42 14.01 -53.44
C ALA A 136 -21.20 14.91 -53.14
N LYS A 137 -21.36 16.24 -53.27
CA LYS A 137 -20.31 17.19 -52.91
C LYS A 137 -20.06 17.21 -51.41
N ALA A 138 -21.11 17.28 -50.58
CA ALA A 138 -21.00 17.24 -49.13
C ALA A 138 -20.33 15.95 -48.64
N ASN A 139 -20.69 14.80 -49.23
CA ASN A 139 -20.07 13.50 -48.92
C ASN A 139 -18.59 13.45 -49.32
N LYS A 140 -18.22 14.06 -50.46
CA LYS A 140 -16.81 14.17 -50.88
C LYS A 140 -15.99 15.01 -49.89
N ASP A 141 -16.52 16.17 -49.50
CA ASP A 141 -15.86 17.06 -48.54
C ASP A 141 -15.72 16.39 -47.16
N GLY A 142 -16.77 15.68 -46.71
CA GLY A 142 -16.75 14.87 -45.49
C GLY A 142 -15.71 13.74 -45.54
N TRP A 143 -15.56 13.07 -46.68
CA TRP A 143 -14.58 12.00 -46.85
C TRP A 143 -13.13 12.51 -46.79
N GLU A 144 -12.83 13.66 -47.41
CA GLU A 144 -11.49 14.26 -47.31
C GLU A 144 -11.18 14.76 -45.90
N ALA A 145 -12.17 15.32 -45.19
CA ALA A 145 -12.00 15.70 -43.78
C ALA A 145 -11.67 14.48 -42.90
N ALA A 146 -12.42 13.37 -43.06
CA ALA A 146 -12.18 12.13 -42.33
C ALA A 146 -10.79 11.53 -42.64
N LYS A 147 -10.34 11.62 -43.90
CA LYS A 147 -9.01 11.16 -44.30
C LYS A 147 -7.88 11.95 -43.62
N ILE A 148 -8.02 13.27 -43.50
CA ILE A 148 -7.07 14.13 -42.79
C ILE A 148 -7.02 13.76 -41.30
N GLU A 149 -8.18 13.52 -40.68
CA GLU A 149 -8.27 13.12 -39.26
C GLU A 149 -7.60 11.75 -39.01
N ILE A 150 -7.83 10.78 -39.90
CA ILE A 150 -7.18 9.46 -39.83
C ILE A 150 -5.65 9.60 -39.91
N GLU A 151 -5.13 10.43 -40.82
CA GLU A 151 -3.67 10.64 -40.92
C GLU A 151 -3.09 11.35 -39.68
N LYS A 152 -3.85 12.26 -39.06
CA LYS A 152 -3.46 12.85 -37.77
C LYS A 152 -3.42 11.80 -36.66
N LEU A 153 -4.45 10.97 -36.53
CA LEU A 153 -4.51 9.89 -35.53
C LEU A 153 -3.39 8.85 -35.72
N LYS A 154 -3.04 8.52 -36.96
CA LYS A 154 -1.88 7.65 -37.26
C LYS A 154 -0.56 8.25 -36.75
N LYS A 155 -0.35 9.55 -36.95
CA LYS A 155 0.85 10.25 -36.44
C LYS A 155 0.90 10.23 -34.92
N ASP A 156 -0.23 10.46 -34.25
CA ASP A 156 -0.30 10.45 -32.79
C ASP A 156 -0.11 9.04 -32.21
N LEU A 157 -0.67 8.00 -32.85
CA LEU A 157 -0.40 6.60 -32.50
C LEU A 157 1.08 6.22 -32.65
N SER A 158 1.73 6.71 -33.71
CA SER A 158 3.18 6.50 -33.91
C SER A 158 4.02 7.15 -32.80
N LYS A 159 3.66 8.38 -32.39
CA LYS A 159 4.31 9.07 -31.25
C LYS A 159 4.10 8.32 -29.94
N CYS A 160 2.87 7.91 -29.64
CA CYS A 160 2.53 7.13 -28.45
C CYS A 160 3.31 5.80 -28.41
N GLY A 161 3.45 5.14 -29.56
CA GLY A 161 4.23 3.91 -29.69
C GLY A 161 5.73 4.10 -29.41
N LYS A 162 6.31 5.27 -29.75
CA LYS A 162 7.70 5.61 -29.40
C LYS A 162 7.85 5.87 -27.90
N GLN A 163 6.99 6.72 -27.34
CA GLN A 163 6.99 7.03 -25.91
C GLN A 163 6.87 5.76 -25.04
N LYS A 164 5.99 4.82 -25.41
CA LYS A 164 5.84 3.54 -24.70
C LYS A 164 7.10 2.67 -24.75
N LYS A 165 7.90 2.75 -25.83
CA LYS A 165 9.18 2.05 -25.91
C LYS A 165 10.23 2.72 -25.02
N ASP A 166 10.27 4.05 -25.02
CA ASP A 166 11.20 4.83 -24.20
C ASP A 166 10.93 4.60 -22.70
N GLU A 167 9.66 4.67 -22.27
CA GLU A 167 9.23 4.35 -20.90
C GLU A 167 9.60 2.92 -20.50
N LYS A 168 9.50 1.95 -21.43
CA LYS A 168 9.89 0.56 -21.17
C LYS A 168 11.41 0.42 -21.00
N ILE A 169 12.21 1.18 -21.75
CA ILE A 169 13.67 1.21 -21.61
C ILE A 169 14.05 1.82 -20.25
N GLU A 170 13.45 2.95 -19.88
CA GLU A 170 13.68 3.63 -18.60
C GLU A 170 13.28 2.74 -17.41
N GLN A 171 12.15 2.02 -17.50
CA GLN A 171 11.73 1.06 -16.48
C GLN A 171 12.76 -0.08 -16.29
N GLU A 172 13.31 -0.63 -17.37
CA GLU A 172 14.31 -1.69 -17.25
C GLU A 172 15.65 -1.14 -16.73
N GLU A 173 16.02 0.10 -17.06
CA GLU A 173 17.19 0.78 -16.50
C GLU A 173 17.06 0.99 -14.98
N VAL A 174 15.94 1.55 -14.51
CA VAL A 174 15.67 1.73 -13.07
C VAL A 174 15.70 0.40 -12.33
N LYS A 175 15.12 -0.66 -12.91
CA LYS A 175 15.15 -2.01 -12.35
C LYS A 175 16.57 -2.55 -12.25
N ASN A 176 17.40 -2.33 -13.26
CA ASN A 176 18.81 -2.74 -13.24
C ASN A 176 19.62 -1.96 -12.19
N GLN A 177 19.39 -0.64 -12.07
CA GLN A 177 20.01 0.19 -11.03
C GLN A 177 19.60 -0.29 -9.62
N LEU A 178 18.32 -0.62 -9.40
CA LEU A 178 17.82 -1.16 -8.14
C LEU A 178 18.47 -2.50 -7.79
N LEU A 179 18.62 -3.39 -8.77
CA LEU A 179 19.30 -4.68 -8.59
C LEU A 179 20.78 -4.50 -8.25
N SER A 180 21.46 -3.52 -8.86
CA SER A 180 22.84 -3.18 -8.52
C SER A 180 22.95 -2.66 -7.09
N SER A 181 22.17 -1.65 -6.73
CA SER A 181 22.16 -1.07 -5.37
C SER A 181 21.83 -2.11 -4.30
N LYS A 182 20.93 -3.07 -4.59
CA LYS A 182 20.62 -4.18 -3.69
C LYS A 182 21.83 -5.10 -3.45
N LYS A 183 22.65 -5.35 -4.47
CA LYS A 183 23.90 -6.12 -4.32
C LYS A 183 24.91 -5.34 -3.50
N ASP A 184 25.09 -4.05 -3.77
CA ASP A 184 26.03 -3.20 -3.03
C ASP A 184 25.67 -3.11 -1.54
N ASN A 185 24.40 -2.91 -1.21
CA ASN A 185 23.91 -2.93 0.16
C ASN A 185 24.13 -4.28 0.85
N LYS A 186 24.01 -5.39 0.11
CA LYS A 186 24.31 -6.72 0.65
C LYS A 186 25.81 -6.88 0.92
N CYS A 187 26.67 -6.40 0.04
CA CYS A 187 28.13 -6.40 0.24
C CYS A 187 28.52 -5.55 1.46
N LEU A 188 28.02 -4.32 1.55
CA LEU A 188 28.24 -3.44 2.71
C LEU A 188 27.75 -4.06 4.02
N GLY A 189 26.60 -4.74 3.99
CA GLY A 189 26.09 -5.48 5.15
C GLY A 189 27.04 -6.58 5.63
N LEU A 190 27.64 -7.33 4.70
CA LEU A 190 28.65 -8.35 5.01
C LEU A 190 29.95 -7.74 5.53
N GLU A 191 30.43 -6.65 4.93
CA GLU A 191 31.63 -5.94 5.40
C GLU A 191 31.45 -5.41 6.82
N LEU A 192 30.29 -4.82 7.13
CA LEU A 192 29.95 -4.34 8.47
C LEU A 192 29.93 -5.50 9.48
N GLN A 193 29.33 -6.64 9.11
CA GLN A 193 29.32 -7.83 9.95
C GLN A 193 30.73 -8.33 10.27
N ILE A 194 31.61 -8.37 9.27
CA ILE A 194 33.02 -8.76 9.45
C ILE A 194 33.75 -7.77 10.37
N MET A 195 33.56 -6.46 10.21
CA MET A 195 34.17 -5.46 11.08
C MET A 195 33.73 -5.60 12.54
N VAL A 196 32.42 -5.76 12.78
CA VAL A 196 31.88 -5.97 14.12
C VAL A 196 32.47 -7.25 14.73
N GLN A 197 32.53 -8.35 13.97
CA GLN A 197 33.11 -9.60 14.46
C GLN A 197 34.59 -9.46 14.82
N ARG A 198 35.38 -8.72 14.01
CA ARG A 198 36.79 -8.42 14.30
C ARG A 198 36.94 -7.58 15.57
N GLN A 199 36.11 -6.55 15.75
CA GLN A 199 36.14 -5.69 16.94
C GLN A 199 35.77 -6.45 18.21
N VAL A 200 34.73 -7.29 18.16
CA VAL A 200 34.35 -8.17 19.28
C VAL A 200 35.47 -9.14 19.61
N SER A 201 36.08 -9.77 18.59
CA SER A 201 37.19 -10.71 18.81
C SER A 201 38.40 -10.03 19.46
N SER A 202 38.74 -8.82 19.01
CA SER A 202 39.84 -8.03 19.58
C SER A 202 39.57 -7.60 21.01
N THR A 203 38.37 -7.15 21.32
CA THR A 203 37.99 -6.72 22.69
C THR A 203 37.95 -7.90 23.66
N VAL A 204 37.40 -9.05 23.23
CA VAL A 204 37.43 -10.29 24.02
C VAL A 204 38.86 -10.74 24.29
N PHE A 205 39.75 -10.66 23.29
CA PHE A 205 41.16 -11.00 23.47
C PHE A 205 41.85 -10.12 24.52
N GLU A 206 41.65 -8.80 24.48
CA GLU A 206 42.22 -7.89 25.48
C GLU A 206 41.62 -8.13 26.87
N LEU A 207 40.32 -8.40 26.99
CA LEU A 207 39.69 -8.76 28.27
C LEU A 207 40.25 -10.07 28.86
N LEU A 208 40.51 -11.07 28.02
CA LEU A 208 41.15 -12.31 28.46
C LEU A 208 42.58 -12.07 28.94
N LYS A 209 43.31 -11.17 28.27
CA LYS A 209 44.67 -10.79 28.67
C LYS A 209 44.67 -10.06 30.00
N THR A 210 43.76 -9.10 30.22
CA THR A 210 43.64 -8.39 31.50
C THR A 210 43.19 -9.33 32.62
N SER A 211 42.25 -10.25 32.36
CA SER A 211 41.83 -11.29 33.31
C SER A 211 43.02 -12.13 33.78
N LYS A 212 43.85 -12.64 32.84
CA LYS A 212 45.05 -13.41 33.19
C LYS A 212 46.07 -12.62 34.00
N ILE A 213 46.16 -11.31 33.79
CA ILE A 213 47.02 -10.43 34.59
C ILE A 213 46.46 -10.31 36.00
N MET A 214 45.15 -10.10 36.15
CA MET A 214 44.51 -10.03 37.47
C MET A 214 44.68 -11.33 38.26
N ASP A 215 44.50 -12.49 37.62
CA ASP A 215 44.71 -13.79 38.27
C ASP A 215 46.17 -13.95 38.76
N ARG A 216 47.14 -13.48 37.96
CA ARG A 216 48.57 -13.50 38.35
C ARG A 216 48.86 -12.55 39.51
N VAL A 217 48.23 -11.38 39.55
CA VAL A 217 48.37 -10.42 40.65
C VAL A 217 47.78 -11.01 41.93
N ALA A 218 46.57 -11.57 41.88
CA ALA A 218 45.95 -12.24 43.03
C ALA A 218 46.83 -13.40 43.55
N ALA A 219 47.40 -14.22 42.67
CA ALA A 219 48.31 -15.31 43.05
C ALA A 219 49.68 -14.82 43.60
N LEU A 220 50.09 -13.58 43.33
CA LEU A 220 51.26 -12.96 43.94
C LEU A 220 50.94 -12.38 45.30
N GLU A 221 49.77 -11.75 45.46
CA GLU A 221 49.28 -11.25 46.75
C GLU A 221 49.11 -12.41 47.74
N GLU A 222 48.49 -13.52 47.32
CA GLU A 222 48.34 -14.73 48.14
C GLU A 222 49.71 -15.29 48.56
N ARG A 223 50.69 -15.35 47.63
CA ARG A 223 52.07 -15.76 47.97
C ARG A 223 52.75 -14.81 48.94
N GLY A 224 52.47 -13.51 48.84
CA GLY A 224 52.97 -12.52 49.79
C GLY A 224 52.42 -12.74 51.20
N GLU A 225 51.13 -13.05 51.32
CA GLU A 225 50.51 -13.38 52.60
C GLU A 225 51.02 -14.72 53.17
N VAL A 226 51.18 -15.76 52.33
CA VAL A 226 51.80 -17.03 52.76
C VAL A 226 53.19 -16.81 53.33
N ARG A 227 54.05 -16.02 52.66
CA ARG A 227 55.39 -15.71 53.17
C ARG A 227 55.36 -14.97 54.51
N LYS A 228 54.44 -14.02 54.70
CA LYS A 228 54.26 -13.35 56.00
C LYS A 228 53.85 -14.33 57.10
N VAL A 229 53.00 -15.31 56.78
CA VAL A 229 52.62 -16.37 57.71
C VAL A 229 53.81 -17.27 58.02
N GLU A 230 54.58 -17.69 57.01
CA GLU A 230 55.82 -18.48 57.20
C GLU A 230 56.83 -17.75 58.09
N ASP A 231 57.06 -16.45 57.86
CA ASP A 231 57.96 -15.62 58.66
C ASP A 231 57.48 -15.53 60.12
N ARG A 232 56.17 -15.37 60.35
CA ARG A 232 55.58 -15.37 61.70
C ARG A 232 55.70 -16.74 62.38
N VAL A 233 55.49 -17.83 61.64
CA VAL A 233 55.66 -19.19 62.17
C VAL A 233 57.12 -19.40 62.58
N SER A 234 58.09 -19.03 61.74
CA SER A 234 59.51 -19.15 62.08
C SER A 234 59.92 -18.31 63.29
N LEU A 235 59.32 -17.12 63.47
CA LEU A 235 59.52 -16.32 64.68
C LEU A 235 58.97 -17.02 65.92
N ILE A 236 57.73 -17.54 65.84
CA ILE A 236 57.09 -18.26 66.94
C ILE A 236 57.88 -19.53 67.29
N GLU A 237 58.42 -20.26 66.32
CA GLU A 237 59.27 -21.43 66.55
C GLU A 237 60.54 -21.07 67.33
N LYS A 238 61.20 -19.96 66.99
CA LYS A 238 62.37 -19.47 67.73
C LYS A 238 62.02 -19.07 69.17
N GLU A 239 60.88 -18.41 69.37
CA GLU A 239 60.40 -18.07 70.72
C GLU A 239 60.07 -19.35 71.52
N LEU A 240 59.47 -20.35 70.88
CA LEU A 240 59.17 -21.65 71.48
C LEU A 240 60.45 -22.39 71.90
N ASP A 241 61.49 -22.40 71.06
CA ASP A 241 62.78 -23.02 71.38
C ASP A 241 63.51 -22.28 72.50
N SER A 242 63.43 -20.95 72.53
CA SER A 242 63.98 -20.13 73.62
C SER A 242 63.28 -20.46 74.94
N THR A 243 61.95 -20.42 74.97
CA THR A 243 61.17 -20.73 76.18
C THR A 243 61.36 -22.17 76.65
N ARG A 244 61.53 -23.12 75.72
CA ARG A 244 61.88 -24.50 76.04
C ARG A 244 63.25 -24.59 76.72
N THR A 245 64.24 -23.86 76.23
CA THR A 245 65.59 -23.81 76.83
C THR A 245 65.54 -23.20 78.23
N ASP A 246 64.77 -22.12 78.41
CA ASP A 246 64.53 -21.51 79.71
C ASP A 246 63.83 -22.49 80.67
N GLN A 247 62.82 -23.22 80.18
CA GLN A 247 62.13 -24.26 80.95
C GLN A 247 63.08 -25.40 81.36
N GLU A 248 63.96 -25.85 80.48
CA GLU A 248 64.96 -26.88 80.79
C GLU A 248 65.96 -26.38 81.86
N SER A 249 66.39 -25.11 81.77
CA SER A 249 67.29 -24.50 82.74
C SER A 249 66.65 -24.33 84.12
N THR A 250 65.40 -23.87 84.16
CA THR A 250 64.63 -23.72 85.40
C THR A 250 64.34 -25.08 86.02
N LYS A 251 64.02 -26.09 85.22
CA LYS A 251 63.88 -27.47 85.69
C LYS A 251 65.16 -27.98 86.36
N LYS A 252 66.34 -27.78 85.76
CA LYS A 252 67.63 -28.14 86.40
C LYS A 252 67.86 -27.39 87.71
N SER A 253 67.55 -26.09 87.74
CA SER A 253 67.66 -25.29 88.96
C SER A 253 66.72 -25.80 90.07
N VAL A 254 65.50 -26.21 89.72
CA VAL A 254 64.56 -26.84 90.66
C VAL A 254 65.12 -28.17 91.19
N GLU A 255 65.67 -29.03 90.33
CA GLU A 255 66.29 -30.30 90.75
C GLU A 255 67.50 -30.06 91.68
N GLU A 256 68.33 -29.05 91.41
CA GLU A 256 69.43 -28.63 92.28
C GLU A 256 68.93 -28.12 93.63
N LEU A 257 67.90 -27.27 93.65
CA LEU A 257 67.28 -26.78 94.88
C LEU A 257 66.67 -27.93 95.69
N ASP A 258 65.99 -28.88 95.06
CA ASP A 258 65.45 -30.07 95.73
C ASP A 258 66.55 -30.93 96.36
N SER A 259 67.72 -31.03 95.69
CA SER A 259 68.90 -31.71 96.25
C SER A 259 69.47 -30.99 97.47
N LEU A 260 69.55 -29.65 97.43
CA LEU A 260 70.01 -28.81 98.53
C LEU A 260 69.05 -28.91 99.72
N ILE A 261 67.74 -28.82 99.48
CA ILE A 261 66.70 -29.01 100.51
C ILE A 261 66.84 -30.38 101.15
N SER A 262 67.04 -31.43 100.35
CA SER A 262 67.23 -32.80 100.87
C SER A 262 68.50 -32.94 101.71
N SER A 263 69.59 -32.27 101.32
CA SER A 263 70.84 -32.21 102.10
C SER A 263 70.64 -31.46 103.42
N CYS A 264 70.03 -30.27 103.40
CA CYS A 264 69.72 -29.51 104.61
C CYS A 264 68.78 -30.27 105.55
N LYS A 265 67.80 -31.03 105.02
CA LYS A 265 66.96 -31.91 105.84
C LYS A 265 67.79 -32.96 106.59
N LYS A 266 68.72 -33.64 105.91
CA LYS A 266 69.63 -34.61 106.56
C LYS A 266 70.53 -33.96 107.59
N GLU A 267 71.07 -32.78 107.29
CA GLU A 267 71.90 -32.03 108.23
C GLU A 267 71.11 -31.62 109.47
N ASN A 268 69.87 -31.15 109.29
CA ASN A 268 68.94 -30.88 110.39
C ASN A 268 68.64 -32.14 111.20
N GLU A 269 68.39 -33.29 110.59
CA GLU A 269 68.20 -34.57 111.30
C GLU A 269 69.43 -34.94 112.15
N VAL A 270 70.65 -34.76 111.63
CA VAL A 270 71.89 -34.98 112.37
C VAL A 270 72.02 -34.01 113.56
N ILE A 271 71.69 -32.73 113.36
CA ILE A 271 71.69 -31.73 114.43
C ILE A 271 70.65 -32.09 115.50
N PHE A 272 69.44 -32.48 115.10
CA PHE A 272 68.39 -32.95 116.00
C PHE A 272 68.84 -34.18 116.81
N ALA A 273 69.45 -35.17 116.17
CA ALA A 273 69.99 -36.35 116.85
C ALA A 273 71.12 -35.99 117.84
N LYS A 274 71.99 -35.03 117.49
CA LYS A 274 73.02 -34.51 118.41
C LYS A 274 72.39 -33.79 119.61
N LEU A 275 71.39 -32.94 119.37
CA LEU A 275 70.65 -32.25 120.42
C LEU A 275 69.97 -33.25 121.37
N GLU A 276 69.34 -34.28 120.84
CA GLU A 276 68.71 -35.34 121.62
C GLU A 276 69.73 -36.14 122.43
N LYS A 277 70.89 -36.44 121.84
CA LYS A 277 72.01 -37.08 122.55
C LYS A 277 72.55 -36.20 123.69
N MET A 278 72.74 -34.91 123.45
CA MET A 278 73.15 -33.95 124.50
C MET A 278 72.11 -33.84 125.60
N LYS A 279 70.81 -33.80 125.24
CA LYS A 279 69.70 -33.81 126.21
C LYS A 279 69.69 -35.08 127.06
N ASN A 280 69.96 -36.24 126.45
CA ASN A 280 70.03 -37.51 127.17
C ASN A 280 71.29 -37.61 128.06
N GLN A 281 72.42 -37.04 127.64
CA GLN A 281 73.63 -36.91 128.47
C GLN A 281 73.41 -35.97 129.65
N SER A 282 72.79 -34.81 129.46
CA SER A 282 72.50 -33.91 130.58
C SER A 282 71.49 -34.52 131.55
N SER A 283 70.54 -35.32 131.04
CA SER A 283 69.62 -36.11 131.86
C SER A 283 70.35 -37.17 132.69
N SER A 284 71.34 -37.88 132.11
CA SER A 284 72.14 -38.87 132.85
C SER A 284 73.12 -38.23 133.85
N GLU A 285 73.71 -37.08 133.53
CA GLU A 285 74.52 -36.29 134.46
C GLU A 285 73.69 -35.74 135.62
N ASN A 286 72.49 -35.23 135.34
CA ASN A 286 71.54 -34.79 136.38
C ASN A 286 71.10 -35.96 137.26
N LYS A 287 70.93 -37.17 136.69
CA LYS A 287 70.61 -38.37 137.48
C LYS A 287 71.79 -38.80 138.37
N MET A 288 73.02 -38.81 137.84
CA MET A 288 74.22 -39.19 138.58
C MET A 288 74.57 -38.18 139.68
N THR A 289 74.34 -36.88 139.46
CA THR A 289 74.49 -35.87 140.51
C THR A 289 73.42 -36.00 141.59
N CYS A 290 72.18 -36.35 141.22
CA CYS A 290 71.11 -36.62 142.19
C CYS A 290 71.42 -37.86 143.05
N GLU A 291 71.94 -38.94 142.46
CA GLU A 291 72.42 -40.13 143.20
C GLU A 291 73.58 -39.79 144.14
N LYS A 292 74.58 -39.03 143.68
CA LYS A 292 75.70 -38.59 144.56
C LYS A 292 75.23 -37.72 145.73
N VAL A 293 74.27 -36.82 145.50
CA VAL A 293 73.67 -36.01 146.57
C VAL A 293 72.89 -36.89 147.53
N HIS A 294 72.17 -37.89 147.03
CA HIS A 294 71.42 -38.84 147.85
C HIS A 294 72.34 -39.73 148.72
N ASP A 295 73.43 -40.23 148.16
CA ASP A 295 74.45 -41.02 148.88
C ASP A 295 75.13 -40.16 149.97
N HIS A 296 75.45 -38.90 149.65
CA HIS A 296 76.04 -37.98 150.62
C HIS A 296 75.08 -37.66 151.77
N PHE A 297 73.80 -37.44 151.46
CA PHE A 297 72.75 -37.26 152.48
C PHE A 297 72.58 -38.50 153.36
N SER A 298 72.64 -39.69 152.76
CA SER A 298 72.55 -40.96 153.49
C SER A 298 73.74 -41.14 154.44
N LEU A 299 74.95 -40.75 154.02
CA LEU A 299 76.15 -40.77 154.85
C LEU A 299 76.01 -39.83 156.06
N ILE A 300 75.59 -38.58 155.82
CA ILE A 300 75.38 -37.57 156.87
C ILE A 300 74.32 -38.04 157.88
N MET A 301 73.22 -38.62 157.41
CA MET A 301 72.16 -39.16 158.28
C MET A 301 72.68 -40.29 159.16
N ASN A 302 73.53 -41.17 158.61
CA ASN A 302 74.13 -42.27 159.36
C ASN A 302 75.13 -41.77 160.42
N GLU A 303 75.94 -40.76 160.08
CA GLU A 303 76.85 -40.09 161.03
C GLU A 303 76.08 -39.39 162.16
N LEU A 304 74.99 -38.68 161.85
CA LEU A 304 74.13 -38.05 162.86
C LEU A 304 73.48 -39.09 163.78
N GLN A 305 73.11 -40.27 163.26
CA GLN A 305 72.59 -41.37 164.07
C GLN A 305 73.65 -41.94 165.01
N ASN A 306 74.89 -42.09 164.55
CA ASN A 306 76.01 -42.52 165.38
C ASN A 306 76.35 -41.50 166.47
N ILE A 307 76.35 -40.21 166.15
CA ILE A 307 76.55 -39.13 167.13
C ILE A 307 75.43 -39.13 168.17
N LYS A 308 74.17 -39.30 167.75
CA LYS A 308 73.02 -39.42 168.65
C LYS A 308 73.14 -40.64 169.58
N TYR A 309 73.65 -41.76 169.07
CA TYR A 309 73.90 -42.96 169.86
C TYR A 309 75.03 -42.74 170.88
N LEU A 310 76.12 -42.07 170.49
CA LEU A 310 77.23 -41.72 171.39
C LEU A 310 76.82 -40.76 172.51
N MET A 311 75.97 -39.77 172.23
CA MET A 311 75.44 -38.85 173.24
C MET A 311 74.48 -39.51 174.24
N SER A 312 74.00 -40.74 173.97
CA SER A 312 73.16 -41.49 174.91
C SER A 312 73.96 -42.24 176.01
N PHE A 313 75.29 -42.19 175.98
CA PHE A 313 76.17 -42.89 176.93
C PHE A 313 76.98 -41.99 177.87
N THR A 314 76.76 -40.67 177.86
CA THR A 314 77.31 -39.77 178.88
C THR A 314 76.38 -39.71 180.09
N PRO A 315 76.83 -40.13 181.29
CA PRO A 315 76.05 -40.03 182.53
C PRO A 315 76.03 -38.58 183.02
N GLU A 316 74.84 -38.01 183.16
CA GLU A 316 74.64 -36.84 184.01
C GLU A 316 74.44 -37.31 185.46
N MET A 317 74.99 -36.53 186.39
CA MET A 317 74.88 -36.61 187.86
C MET A 317 75.91 -37.51 188.59
N GLU A 318 76.54 -37.09 189.69
CA GLU A 318 76.58 -35.81 190.41
C GLU A 318 77.77 -35.83 191.40
N LEU A 319 78.25 -34.64 191.73
CA LEU A 319 78.93 -34.19 192.95
C LEU A 319 79.07 -35.19 194.14
N GLU A 320 80.32 -35.47 194.54
CA GLU A 320 80.86 -35.37 195.92
C GLU A 320 82.39 -35.60 195.92
N ASP A 321 83.11 -34.66 196.55
CA ASP A 321 84.55 -34.53 196.92
C ASP A 321 85.71 -35.02 196.01
#